data_AF-A0A2E7RQ34-F1
#
_entry.id   AF-A0A2E7RQ34-F1
#
_cell.length_a   1.000
_cell.length_b   1.000
_cell.length_c   1.000
_cell.angle_alpha   90.00
_cell.angle_beta   90.00
_cell.angle_gamma   90.00
#
_symmetry.space_group_name_H-M   'P 1'
#
loop_
_entity.id
_entity.type
_entity.pdbx_description
1 polymer ?
#
loop_
_entity_poly.entity_id
_entity_poly.type
_entity_poly.pdbx_seq_one_letter_code
_entity_poly.pdbx_strand_id
1 'polypeptide(L)'
;MGERAINLNQQLNYIEQLFSSGQIKKAQKDLRKLNTQFGRDKPIPSKFKHRFQRLNFTAKEFDDWAEFATSDKRTELISKVNSLTNQKLEPRKLANQINSLQKQWQNLDQHGKTASKEKWASFKTACEEAWAPCKDYFQELEGKKEENRDKKLSLIEQVISFPSGKTEETITVKEIVNFLKTLHEKWKSFSPVPDADFQDLNKKFKESKKGINKLLSDVENFNKVKKEEVINSVKELDKENIDESIAKIHEYKEQWRKLGPCGRKLDPEVNKQFEDQCNEFLLIKDKELDESRGILEGILKDLRDKKIAPGDAEQKFAELENLQDQPEVKKFKKAIKDYAEKQKNEKVQEKLKIYQDFIENLVDKGAAKVSKELVPSFVNGEPKNKMDLNEASIRFQMFAGLDPIGPKEIVSKIKFEELKNRFAEKDVNQEEKVIEHFANLTYSKNLINKENLSDVKKAMLRALKKVETLLP
;
A
#
# COMPACT_ATOMS: atom_id res chain seq x y z
N MET A 1 63.23 61.85 -68.37
CA MET A 1 62.15 62.41 -67.51
C MET A 1 60.73 62.22 -68.07
N GLY A 2 60.54 61.88 -69.36
CA GLY A 2 59.21 61.74 -69.99
C GLY A 2 58.34 60.56 -69.51
N GLU A 3 58.88 59.33 -69.42
CA GLU A 3 58.09 58.15 -69.02
C GLU A 3 57.53 58.23 -67.60
N ARG A 4 58.30 58.76 -66.64
CA ARG A 4 57.84 58.97 -65.26
C ARG A 4 56.71 60.01 -65.18
N ALA A 5 56.70 61.01 -66.06
CA ALA A 5 55.66 62.02 -66.12
C ALA A 5 54.36 61.49 -66.76
N ILE A 6 54.48 60.61 -67.77
CA ILE A 6 53.34 59.91 -68.39
C ILE A 6 52.67 58.97 -67.38
N ASN A 7 53.46 58.22 -66.62
CA ASN A 7 52.96 57.31 -65.58
C ASN A 7 52.19 58.05 -64.45
N LEU A 8 52.70 59.19 -63.99
CA LEU A 8 52.03 60.01 -62.98
C LEU A 8 50.70 60.58 -63.48
N ASN A 9 50.64 61.05 -64.73
CA ASN A 9 49.40 61.55 -65.31
C ASN A 9 48.32 60.46 -65.41
N GLN A 10 48.72 59.23 -65.79
CA GLN A 10 47.82 58.07 -65.82
C GLN A 10 47.30 57.70 -64.42
N GLN A 11 48.15 57.74 -63.40
CA GLN A 11 47.75 57.50 -62.00
C GLN A 11 46.77 58.56 -61.49
N LEU A 12 47.02 59.84 -61.77
CA LEU A 12 46.12 60.93 -61.39
C LEU A 12 44.77 60.84 -62.13
N ASN A 13 44.77 60.53 -63.43
CA ASN A 13 43.55 60.25 -64.21
C ASN A 13 42.73 59.12 -63.59
N TYR A 14 43.38 58.02 -63.24
CA TYR A 14 42.73 56.86 -62.66
C TYR A 14 42.10 57.17 -61.29
N ILE A 15 42.82 57.88 -60.41
CA ILE A 15 42.29 58.30 -59.10
C ILE A 15 41.08 59.22 -59.27
N GLU A 16 41.12 60.16 -60.22
CA GLU A 16 40.01 61.08 -60.52
C GLU A 16 38.78 60.34 -61.05
N GLN A 17 38.97 59.35 -61.92
CA GLN A 17 37.90 58.48 -62.39
C GLN A 17 37.28 57.67 -61.24
N LEU A 18 38.09 57.17 -60.30
CA LEU A 18 37.58 56.44 -59.13
C LEU A 18 36.74 57.32 -58.21
N PHE A 19 37.10 58.60 -58.01
CA PHE A 19 36.24 59.54 -57.27
C PHE A 19 34.93 59.80 -58.02
N SER A 20 35.01 60.04 -59.33
CA SER A 20 33.83 60.32 -60.18
C SER A 20 32.87 59.12 -60.27
N SER A 21 33.39 57.90 -60.25
CA SER A 21 32.60 56.66 -60.29
C SER A 21 32.09 56.21 -58.91
N GLY A 22 32.28 57.02 -57.85
CA GLY A 22 31.86 56.70 -56.49
C GLY A 22 32.71 55.66 -55.75
N GLN A 23 33.84 55.20 -56.31
CA GLN A 23 34.78 54.28 -55.65
C GLN A 23 35.71 55.01 -54.66
N ILE A 24 35.12 55.80 -53.76
CA ILE A 24 35.80 56.79 -52.91
C ILE A 24 36.92 56.16 -52.07
N LYS A 25 36.67 55.04 -51.37
CA LYS A 25 37.69 54.38 -50.52
C LYS A 25 38.90 53.91 -51.32
N LYS A 26 38.69 53.42 -52.55
CA LYS A 26 39.76 52.97 -53.44
C LYS A 26 40.57 54.16 -53.96
N ALA A 27 39.89 55.24 -54.36
CA ALA A 27 40.52 56.50 -54.76
C ALA A 27 41.39 57.08 -53.63
N GLN A 28 40.87 57.16 -52.40
CA GLN A 28 41.60 57.62 -51.22
C GLN A 28 42.80 56.72 -50.89
N LYS A 29 42.66 55.38 -51.00
CA LYS A 29 43.77 54.43 -50.78
C LYS A 29 44.90 54.65 -51.77
N ASP A 30 44.57 54.75 -53.06
CA ASP A 30 45.58 54.94 -54.11
C ASP A 30 46.21 56.34 -54.04
N LEU A 31 45.43 57.37 -53.66
CA LEU A 31 45.94 58.71 -53.39
C LEU A 31 46.87 58.76 -52.17
N ARG A 32 46.58 58.02 -51.09
CA ARG A 32 47.49 57.90 -49.92
C ARG A 32 48.83 57.27 -50.32
N LYS A 33 48.80 56.20 -51.12
CA LYS A 33 50.04 55.60 -51.67
C LYS A 33 50.84 56.63 -52.48
N LEU A 34 50.14 57.42 -53.31
CA LEU A 34 50.77 58.47 -54.10
C LEU A 34 51.37 59.58 -53.22
N ASN A 35 50.67 60.00 -52.16
CA ASN A 35 51.19 60.94 -51.16
C ASN A 35 52.46 60.41 -50.46
N THR A 36 52.53 59.11 -50.15
CA THR A 36 53.75 58.50 -49.58
C THR A 36 54.94 58.54 -50.55
N GLN A 37 54.69 58.44 -51.86
CA GLN A 37 55.75 58.48 -52.88
C GLN A 37 56.30 59.89 -53.13
N PHE A 38 55.50 60.93 -52.88
CA PHE A 38 55.85 62.34 -53.13
C PHE A 38 55.82 63.15 -51.82
N GLY A 39 56.80 62.88 -50.95
CA GLY A 39 57.00 63.58 -49.67
C GLY A 39 57.80 64.89 -49.80
N ARG A 40 58.21 65.45 -48.65
CA ARG A 40 58.92 66.76 -48.58
C ARG A 40 60.24 66.77 -49.37
N ASP A 41 60.96 65.65 -49.37
CA ASP A 41 62.26 65.53 -50.06
C ASP A 41 62.13 65.27 -51.57
N LYS A 42 60.92 64.96 -52.04
CA LYS A 42 60.65 64.64 -53.44
C LYS A 42 59.28 65.20 -53.87
N PRO A 43 59.20 66.52 -54.10
CA PRO A 43 57.93 67.17 -54.40
C PRO A 43 57.39 66.73 -55.76
N ILE A 44 56.07 66.76 -55.88
CA ILE A 44 55.40 66.45 -57.15
C ILE A 44 55.82 67.47 -58.24
N PRO A 45 56.04 67.04 -59.50
CA PRO A 45 56.38 67.96 -60.58
C PRO A 45 55.36 69.09 -60.72
N SER A 46 55.85 70.33 -60.93
CA SER A 46 55.03 71.56 -60.96
C SER A 46 53.79 71.44 -61.87
N LYS A 47 53.94 70.81 -63.05
CA LYS A 47 52.86 70.59 -64.03
C LYS A 47 51.64 69.81 -63.46
N PHE A 48 51.83 68.97 -62.45
CA PHE A 48 50.76 68.17 -61.84
C PHE A 48 50.35 68.63 -60.44
N LYS A 49 51.00 69.67 -59.90
CA LYS A 49 50.83 70.14 -58.53
C LYS A 49 49.38 70.53 -58.23
N HIS A 50 48.76 71.36 -59.06
CA HIS A 50 47.38 71.81 -58.86
C HIS A 50 46.38 70.65 -58.88
N ARG A 51 46.56 69.71 -59.82
CA ARG A 51 45.67 68.54 -59.94
C ARG A 51 45.79 67.59 -58.76
N PHE A 52 47.01 67.31 -58.31
CA PHE A 52 47.26 66.51 -57.12
C PHE A 52 46.74 67.18 -55.84
N GLN A 53 46.91 68.49 -55.71
CA GLN A 53 46.30 69.27 -54.61
C GLN A 53 44.78 69.22 -54.67
N ARG A 54 44.17 69.31 -55.85
CA ARG A 54 42.72 69.18 -56.06
C ARG A 54 42.22 67.81 -55.62
N LEU A 55 42.86 66.72 -56.04
CA LEU A 55 42.49 65.36 -55.61
C LEU A 55 42.65 65.17 -54.10
N ASN A 56 43.68 65.75 -53.48
CA ASN A 56 43.84 65.75 -52.02
C ASN A 56 42.74 66.55 -51.31
N PHE A 57 42.32 67.68 -51.87
CA PHE A 57 41.18 68.45 -51.38
C PHE A 57 39.88 67.65 -51.49
N THR A 58 39.62 67.03 -52.65
CA THR A 58 38.44 66.18 -52.86
C THR A 58 38.43 64.96 -51.93
N ALA A 59 39.59 64.31 -51.71
CA ALA A 59 39.70 63.24 -50.70
C ALA A 59 39.33 63.73 -49.30
N LYS A 60 39.74 64.95 -48.94
CA LYS A 60 39.44 65.59 -47.66
C LYS A 60 37.96 65.95 -47.55
N GLU A 61 37.34 66.50 -48.59
CA GLU A 61 35.90 66.79 -48.63
C GLU A 61 35.07 65.52 -48.40
N PHE A 62 35.43 64.41 -49.04
CA PHE A 62 34.76 63.12 -48.81
C PHE A 62 34.99 62.58 -47.40
N ASP A 63 36.17 62.77 -46.81
CA ASP A 63 36.44 62.44 -45.42
C ASP A 63 35.59 63.31 -44.47
N ASP A 64 35.45 64.60 -44.75
CA ASP A 64 34.67 65.54 -43.93
C ASP A 64 33.16 65.24 -44.04
N TRP A 65 32.66 64.88 -45.23
CA TRP A 65 31.28 64.41 -45.40
C TRP A 65 31.02 63.05 -44.73
N ALA A 66 31.97 62.12 -44.81
CA ALA A 66 31.87 60.83 -44.11
C ALA A 66 31.90 61.00 -42.60
N GLU A 67 32.69 61.95 -42.09
CA GLU A 67 32.71 62.32 -40.68
C GLU A 67 31.40 62.94 -40.24
N PHE A 68 30.88 63.90 -41.01
CA PHE A 68 29.60 64.55 -40.72
C PHE A 68 28.44 63.53 -40.69
N ALA A 69 28.34 62.65 -41.70
CA ALA A 69 27.29 61.63 -41.79
C ALA A 69 27.30 60.59 -40.66
N THR A 70 28.46 60.39 -40.01
CA THR A 70 28.63 59.42 -38.91
C THR A 70 28.75 60.09 -37.53
N SER A 71 28.99 61.40 -37.49
CA SER A 71 29.18 62.19 -36.26
C SER A 71 27.94 62.12 -35.37
N ASP A 72 26.77 62.42 -35.93
CA ASP A 72 25.51 62.47 -35.16
C ASP A 72 25.13 61.09 -34.64
N LYS A 73 25.31 60.05 -35.48
CA LYS A 73 25.06 58.65 -35.09
C LYS A 73 25.99 58.20 -33.96
N ARG A 74 27.26 58.63 -33.94
CA ARG A 74 28.19 58.32 -32.84
C ARG A 74 27.79 59.02 -31.55
N THR A 75 27.38 60.27 -31.63
CA THR A 75 26.85 61.01 -30.46
C THR A 75 25.58 60.34 -29.92
N GLU A 76 24.69 59.87 -30.81
CA GLU A 76 23.51 59.10 -30.44
C GLU A 76 23.87 57.76 -29.77
N LEU A 77 24.86 57.04 -30.28
CA LEU A 77 25.35 55.79 -29.65
C LEU A 77 25.92 56.05 -28.24
N ILE A 78 26.70 57.12 -28.04
CA ILE A 78 27.22 57.51 -26.72
C ILE A 78 26.06 57.84 -25.77
N SER A 79 25.08 58.62 -26.23
CA SER A 79 23.88 58.96 -25.45
C SER A 79 23.08 57.72 -25.07
N LYS A 80 22.89 56.78 -26.01
CA LYS A 80 22.24 55.49 -25.75
C LYS A 80 22.97 54.69 -24.69
N VAL A 81 24.29 54.53 -24.79
CA VAL A 81 25.08 53.82 -23.77
C VAL A 81 24.94 54.49 -22.40
N ASN A 82 25.07 55.81 -22.31
CA ASN A 82 24.90 56.55 -21.05
C ASN A 82 23.50 56.38 -20.44
N SER A 83 22.46 56.28 -21.29
CA SER A 83 21.11 56.03 -20.80
C SER A 83 20.95 54.64 -20.18
N LEU A 84 21.73 53.63 -20.62
CA LEU A 84 21.66 52.26 -20.09
C LEU A 84 22.11 52.17 -18.64
N THR A 85 23.08 52.99 -18.22
CA THR A 85 23.56 53.07 -16.83
C THR A 85 22.42 53.41 -15.86
N ASN A 86 21.42 54.18 -16.31
CA ASN A 86 20.29 54.62 -15.48
C ASN A 86 19.07 53.70 -15.54
N GLN A 87 18.99 52.78 -16.51
CA GLN A 87 17.77 52.00 -16.79
C GLN A 87 17.55 50.80 -15.85
N LYS A 88 18.43 50.53 -14.87
CA LYS A 88 18.34 49.39 -13.92
C LYS A 88 17.93 48.08 -14.60
N LEU A 89 18.54 47.76 -15.74
CA LEU A 89 18.26 46.54 -16.47
C LEU A 89 18.96 45.34 -15.82
N GLU A 90 18.37 44.15 -15.99
CA GLU A 90 19.00 42.88 -15.62
C GLU A 90 20.39 42.74 -16.28
N PRO A 91 21.45 42.33 -15.56
CA PRO A 91 22.83 42.34 -16.05
C PRO A 91 23.05 41.65 -17.41
N ARG A 92 22.33 40.56 -17.68
CA ARG A 92 22.43 39.83 -18.95
C ARG A 92 21.80 40.58 -20.12
N LYS A 93 20.67 41.27 -19.89
CA LYS A 93 20.01 42.11 -20.91
C LYS A 93 20.85 43.36 -21.19
N LEU A 94 21.38 43.96 -20.13
CA LEU A 94 22.29 45.10 -20.20
C LEU A 94 23.54 44.76 -21.04
N ALA A 95 24.19 43.63 -20.74
CA ALA A 95 25.35 43.14 -21.50
C ALA A 95 25.06 42.96 -23.00
N ASN A 96 23.90 42.39 -23.34
CA ASN A 96 23.49 42.19 -24.74
C ASN A 96 23.27 43.54 -25.47
N GLN A 97 22.66 44.51 -24.81
CA GLN A 97 22.45 45.85 -25.38
C GLN A 97 23.76 46.60 -25.56
N ILE A 98 24.68 46.55 -24.58
CA ILE A 98 26.02 47.14 -24.71
C ILE A 98 26.76 46.50 -25.90
N ASN A 99 26.75 45.17 -26.00
CA ASN A 99 27.37 44.46 -27.13
C ASN A 99 26.75 44.84 -28.49
N SER A 100 25.44 45.06 -28.55
CA SER A 100 24.75 45.55 -29.76
C SER A 100 25.24 46.94 -30.15
N LEU A 101 25.36 47.86 -29.20
CA LEU A 101 25.83 49.23 -29.43
C LEU A 101 27.31 49.25 -29.84
N GLN A 102 28.15 48.40 -29.24
CA GLN A 102 29.54 48.22 -29.66
C GLN A 102 29.66 47.69 -31.09
N LYS A 103 28.80 46.72 -31.49
CA LYS A 103 28.74 46.24 -32.89
C LYS A 103 28.29 47.33 -33.85
N GLN A 104 27.32 48.16 -33.47
CA GLN A 104 26.89 49.31 -34.27
C GLN A 104 28.03 50.32 -34.44
N TRP A 105 28.78 50.61 -33.37
CA TRP A 105 29.96 51.46 -33.44
C TRP A 105 31.03 50.88 -34.37
N GLN A 106 31.37 49.59 -34.24
CA GLN A 106 32.32 48.90 -35.11
C GLN A 106 31.88 48.94 -36.58
N ASN A 107 30.58 48.82 -36.85
CA ASN A 107 30.03 48.93 -38.19
C ASN A 107 30.22 50.35 -38.78
N LEU A 108 29.99 51.40 -37.98
CA LEU A 108 30.27 52.78 -38.39
C LEU A 108 31.75 53.00 -38.69
N ASP A 109 32.66 52.39 -37.92
CA ASP A 109 34.11 52.47 -38.16
C ASP A 109 34.56 51.67 -39.38
N GLN A 110 33.95 50.50 -39.66
CA GLN A 110 34.27 49.67 -40.82
C GLN A 110 33.79 50.33 -42.13
N HIS A 111 32.63 50.97 -42.10
CA HIS A 111 31.98 51.51 -43.30
C HIS A 111 32.18 53.02 -43.50
N GLY A 112 32.54 53.79 -42.46
CA GLY A 112 32.80 55.24 -42.52
C GLY A 112 34.25 55.66 -42.26
N LYS A 113 34.47 56.94 -41.95
CA LYS A 113 35.74 57.47 -41.41
C LYS A 113 35.81 57.11 -39.93
N THR A 114 36.95 56.58 -39.46
CA THR A 114 37.17 56.25 -38.05
C THR A 114 36.87 57.44 -37.13
N ALA A 115 36.27 57.17 -35.97
CA ALA A 115 35.98 58.20 -34.99
C ALA A 115 37.23 58.99 -34.58
N SER A 116 37.04 60.26 -34.18
CA SER A 116 38.10 61.01 -33.51
C SER A 116 38.50 60.31 -32.20
N LYS A 117 39.75 60.51 -31.77
CA LYS A 117 40.27 59.94 -30.51
C LYS A 117 39.38 60.29 -29.32
N GLU A 118 38.87 61.52 -29.29
CA GLU A 118 37.97 62.03 -28.25
C GLU A 118 36.63 61.27 -28.23
N LYS A 119 35.95 61.15 -29.38
CA LYS A 119 34.65 60.45 -29.45
C LYS A 119 34.78 58.96 -29.12
N TRP A 120 35.87 58.32 -29.56
CA TRP A 120 36.16 56.94 -29.18
C TRP A 120 36.40 56.79 -27.68
N ALA A 121 37.19 57.68 -27.08
CA ALA A 121 37.45 57.66 -25.65
C ALA A 121 36.14 57.82 -24.85
N SER A 122 35.30 58.80 -25.21
CA SER A 122 33.99 58.99 -24.55
C SER A 122 33.07 57.77 -24.68
N PHE A 123 33.00 57.16 -25.87
CA PHE A 123 32.19 55.95 -26.07
C PHE A 123 32.73 54.77 -25.25
N LYS A 124 34.05 54.58 -25.23
CA LYS A 124 34.70 53.51 -24.47
C LYS A 124 34.44 53.65 -22.97
N THR A 125 34.63 54.85 -22.40
CA THR A 125 34.35 55.13 -20.99
C THR A 125 32.87 54.88 -20.65
N ALA A 126 31.94 55.37 -21.49
CA ALA A 126 30.51 55.10 -21.31
C ALA A 126 30.19 53.58 -21.31
N CYS A 127 30.81 52.81 -22.21
CA CYS A 127 30.65 51.35 -22.23
C CYS A 127 31.23 50.67 -20.99
N GLU A 128 32.39 51.11 -20.50
CA GLU A 128 33.02 50.56 -19.29
C GLU A 128 32.16 50.80 -18.05
N GLU A 129 31.63 52.02 -17.89
CA GLU A 129 30.70 52.37 -16.80
C GLU A 129 29.40 51.56 -16.87
N ALA A 130 28.79 51.45 -18.05
CA ALA A 130 27.58 50.65 -18.24
C ALA A 130 27.82 49.14 -18.02
N TRP A 131 29.05 48.65 -18.24
CA TRP A 131 29.41 47.23 -18.09
C TRP A 131 29.78 46.83 -16.65
N ALA A 132 30.11 47.78 -15.76
CA ALA A 132 30.49 47.50 -14.37
C ALA A 132 29.55 46.50 -13.65
N PRO A 133 28.21 46.68 -13.63
CA PRO A 133 27.30 45.72 -12.97
C PRO A 133 27.25 44.36 -13.68
N CYS A 134 27.48 44.30 -15.00
CA CYS A 134 27.58 43.04 -15.73
C CYS A 134 28.81 42.25 -15.31
N LYS A 135 29.94 42.94 -15.11
CA LYS A 135 31.20 42.32 -14.70
C LYS A 135 31.05 41.58 -13.37
N ASP A 136 30.50 42.25 -12.36
CA ASP A 136 30.32 41.66 -11.02
C ASP A 136 29.36 40.47 -11.06
N TYR A 137 28.23 40.60 -11.77
CA TYR A 137 27.28 39.51 -11.95
C TYR A 137 27.90 38.28 -12.63
N PHE A 138 28.67 38.46 -13.71
CA PHE A 138 29.31 37.34 -14.40
C PHE A 138 30.46 36.75 -13.58
N GLN A 139 31.16 37.55 -12.77
CA GLN A 139 32.15 37.04 -11.81
C GLN A 139 31.50 36.18 -10.73
N GLU A 140 30.37 36.61 -10.15
CA GLU A 140 29.61 35.80 -9.19
C GLU A 140 29.08 34.52 -9.84
N LEU A 141 28.58 34.60 -11.08
CA LEU A 141 28.09 33.44 -11.80
C LEU A 141 29.22 32.44 -12.06
N GLU A 142 30.41 32.90 -12.43
CA GLU A 142 31.57 32.05 -12.62
C GLU A 142 32.05 31.44 -11.29
N GLY A 143 32.06 32.23 -10.21
CA GLY A 143 32.32 31.72 -8.86
C GLY A 143 31.35 30.60 -8.44
N LYS A 144 30.05 30.75 -8.74
CA LYS A 144 29.05 29.70 -8.50
C LYS A 144 29.27 28.45 -9.33
N LYS A 145 29.74 28.58 -10.58
CA LYS A 145 30.08 27.43 -11.43
C LYS A 145 31.28 26.68 -10.86
N GLU A 146 32.32 27.39 -10.45
CA GLU A 146 33.50 26.82 -9.78
C GLU A 146 33.10 26.09 -8.48
N GLU A 147 32.28 26.71 -7.63
CA GLU A 147 31.75 26.08 -6.42
C GLU A 147 30.97 24.79 -6.74
N ASN A 148 30.14 24.81 -7.79
CA ASN A 148 29.41 23.62 -8.25
C ASN A 148 30.35 22.54 -8.79
N ARG A 149 31.45 22.92 -9.45
CA ARG A 149 32.50 21.98 -9.92
C ARG A 149 33.10 21.25 -8.72
N ASP A 150 33.50 21.98 -7.68
CA ASP A 150 34.12 21.41 -6.50
C ASP A 150 33.13 20.52 -5.71
N LYS A 151 31.87 20.93 -5.59
CA LYS A 151 30.81 20.09 -5.02
C LYS A 151 30.62 18.79 -5.80
N LYS A 152 30.70 18.82 -7.13
CA LYS A 152 30.63 17.61 -7.97
C LYS A 152 31.85 16.72 -7.82
N LEU A 153 33.05 17.27 -7.69
CA LEU A 153 34.26 16.50 -7.39
C LEU A 153 34.15 15.81 -6.02
N SER A 154 33.70 16.53 -4.99
CA SER A 154 33.45 15.94 -3.67
C SER A 154 32.38 14.84 -3.70
N LEU A 155 31.31 15.00 -4.49
CA LEU A 155 30.35 13.92 -4.70
C LEU A 155 30.99 12.70 -5.35
N ILE A 156 31.88 12.89 -6.33
CA ILE A 156 32.58 11.78 -6.98
C ILE A 156 33.41 11.01 -5.95
N GLU A 157 34.14 11.69 -5.06
CA GLU A 157 34.90 11.07 -3.98
C GLU A 157 34.02 10.31 -2.99
N GLN A 158 32.84 10.85 -2.65
CA GLN A 158 31.85 10.15 -1.82
C GLN A 158 31.36 8.87 -2.47
N VAL A 159 31.15 8.86 -3.79
CA VAL A 159 30.72 7.65 -4.52
C VAL A 159 31.83 6.61 -4.56
N ILE A 160 33.08 7.03 -4.75
CA ILE A 160 34.25 6.13 -4.79
C ILE A 160 34.49 5.51 -3.41
N SER A 161 34.33 6.27 -2.34
CA SER A 161 34.53 5.79 -0.97
C SER A 161 33.34 5.01 -0.39
N PHE A 162 32.15 5.14 -0.97
CA PHE A 162 30.94 4.48 -0.46
C PHE A 162 31.09 2.96 -0.29
N PRO A 163 31.70 2.18 -1.22
CA PRO A 163 31.87 0.75 -1.04
C PRO A 163 32.89 0.35 0.03
N SER A 164 33.79 1.23 0.43
CA SER A 164 34.87 0.91 1.37
C SER A 164 34.33 0.47 2.73
N GLY A 165 34.84 -0.66 3.22
CA GLY A 165 34.44 -1.24 4.51
C GLY A 165 33.05 -1.88 4.53
N LYS A 166 32.40 -2.03 3.37
CA LYS A 166 31.09 -2.69 3.25
C LYS A 166 31.24 -4.02 2.54
N THR A 167 30.52 -5.01 3.03
CA THR A 167 30.48 -6.38 2.51
C THR A 167 29.04 -6.74 2.17
N GLU A 168 28.86 -7.80 1.39
CA GLU A 168 27.54 -8.31 0.97
C GLU A 168 26.61 -8.60 2.16
N GLU A 169 27.20 -8.96 3.31
CA GLU A 169 26.48 -9.27 4.57
C GLU A 169 26.10 -8.03 5.39
N THR A 170 26.86 -6.94 5.26
CA THR A 170 26.74 -5.77 6.16
C THR A 170 25.94 -4.63 5.58
N ILE A 171 25.78 -4.56 4.25
CA ILE A 171 24.96 -3.53 3.59
C ILE A 171 23.77 -4.14 2.85
N THR A 172 22.63 -3.44 2.93
CA THR A 172 21.41 -3.83 2.22
C THR A 172 21.27 -3.16 0.85
N VAL A 173 20.58 -3.82 -0.08
CA VAL A 173 20.21 -3.24 -1.39
C VAL A 173 19.48 -1.90 -1.22
N LYS A 174 18.62 -1.78 -0.22
CA LYS A 174 17.84 -0.57 0.07
C LYS A 174 18.76 0.63 0.39
N GLU A 175 19.80 0.42 1.20
CA GLU A 175 20.76 1.48 1.54
C GLU A 175 21.53 1.95 0.30
N ILE A 176 22.00 1.01 -0.54
CA ILE A 176 22.71 1.32 -1.77
C ILE A 176 21.83 2.13 -2.73
N VAL A 177 20.58 1.68 -2.93
CA VAL A 177 19.62 2.36 -3.82
C VAL A 177 19.26 3.75 -3.31
N ASN A 178 19.06 3.92 -2.00
CA ASN A 178 18.80 5.22 -1.40
C ASN A 178 19.97 6.19 -1.56
N PHE A 179 21.20 5.70 -1.39
CA PHE A 179 22.40 6.49 -1.65
C PHE A 179 22.47 6.91 -3.13
N LEU A 180 22.26 5.99 -4.07
CA LEU A 180 22.26 6.29 -5.52
C LEU A 180 21.19 7.32 -5.91
N LYS A 181 20.00 7.26 -5.30
CA LYS A 181 18.93 8.24 -5.50
C LYS A 181 19.35 9.63 -5.04
N THR A 182 19.82 9.73 -3.78
CA THR A 182 20.31 10.99 -3.19
C THR A 182 21.47 11.57 -4.00
N LEU A 183 22.38 10.72 -4.46
CA LEU A 183 23.50 11.11 -5.31
C LEU A 183 23.02 11.75 -6.62
N HIS A 184 22.02 11.15 -7.27
CA HIS A 184 21.49 11.68 -8.53
C HIS A 184 20.83 13.05 -8.35
N GLU A 185 20.08 13.22 -7.26
CA GLU A 185 19.45 14.50 -6.90
C GLU A 185 20.50 15.59 -6.66
N LYS A 186 21.53 15.30 -5.84
CA LYS A 186 22.63 16.24 -5.59
C LYS A 186 23.42 16.60 -6.85
N TRP A 187 23.71 15.60 -7.70
CA TRP A 187 24.41 15.83 -8.97
C TRP A 187 23.65 16.79 -9.89
N LYS A 188 22.32 16.67 -9.92
CA LYS A 188 21.44 17.54 -10.70
C LYS A 188 21.38 18.96 -10.12
N SER A 189 21.39 19.11 -8.80
CA SER A 189 21.35 20.44 -8.16
C SER A 189 22.63 21.26 -8.35
N PHE A 190 23.78 20.63 -8.55
CA PHE A 190 25.07 21.31 -8.76
C PHE A 190 25.29 21.64 -10.24
N SER A 191 24.42 22.49 -10.77
CA SER A 191 24.43 22.94 -12.17
C SER A 191 24.05 24.43 -12.22
N PRO A 192 24.68 25.27 -13.05
CA PRO A 192 25.71 24.95 -14.06
C PRO A 192 27.13 24.79 -13.48
N VAL A 193 28.06 24.28 -14.29
CA VAL A 193 29.51 24.17 -14.05
C VAL A 193 30.28 24.83 -15.21
N PRO A 194 31.61 25.05 -15.12
CA PRO A 194 32.38 25.58 -16.24
C PRO A 194 32.30 24.64 -17.46
N ASP A 195 32.17 25.21 -18.65
CA ASP A 195 31.95 24.45 -19.88
C ASP A 195 33.13 23.51 -20.19
N ALA A 196 34.35 23.94 -19.85
CA ALA A 196 35.57 23.15 -20.01
C ALA A 196 35.55 21.85 -19.16
N ASP A 197 34.96 21.90 -17.96
CA ASP A 197 34.92 20.78 -17.02
C ASP A 197 33.73 19.84 -17.22
N PHE A 198 32.69 20.30 -17.93
CA PHE A 198 31.42 19.57 -18.05
C PHE A 198 31.60 18.13 -18.57
N GLN A 199 32.42 17.94 -19.61
CA GLN A 199 32.65 16.62 -20.20
C GLN A 199 33.45 15.71 -19.26
N ASP A 200 34.52 16.23 -18.66
CA ASP A 200 35.39 15.48 -17.74
C ASP A 200 34.64 15.07 -16.46
N LEU A 201 33.89 15.98 -15.85
CA LEU A 201 33.06 15.68 -14.66
C LEU A 201 32.05 14.58 -14.92
N ASN A 202 31.35 14.62 -16.07
CA ASN A 202 30.38 13.58 -16.41
C ASN A 202 31.04 12.22 -16.65
N LYS A 203 32.23 12.20 -17.25
CA LYS A 203 33.03 10.98 -17.42
C LYS A 203 33.43 10.40 -16.06
N LYS A 204 34.04 11.22 -15.20
CA LYS A 204 34.45 10.83 -13.83
C LYS A 204 33.27 10.31 -13.00
N PHE A 205 32.11 10.94 -13.10
CA PHE A 205 30.90 10.50 -12.39
C PHE A 205 30.34 9.17 -12.91
N LYS A 206 30.44 8.90 -14.22
CA LYS A 206 30.06 7.60 -14.77
C LYS A 206 31.02 6.50 -14.29
N GLU A 207 32.31 6.82 -14.24
CA GLU A 207 33.34 5.88 -13.80
C GLU A 207 33.28 5.59 -12.30
N SER A 208 33.03 6.61 -11.47
CA SER A 208 32.92 6.43 -10.01
C SER A 208 31.81 5.46 -9.61
N LYS A 209 30.71 5.42 -10.37
CA LYS A 209 29.59 4.50 -10.11
C LYS A 209 29.92 3.03 -10.32
N LYS A 210 31.03 2.68 -10.98
CA LYS A 210 31.38 1.27 -11.24
C LYS A 210 31.51 0.47 -9.94
N GLY A 211 32.17 1.05 -8.92
CA GLY A 211 32.38 0.39 -7.64
C GLY A 211 31.08 0.09 -6.89
N ILE A 212 30.21 1.09 -6.75
CA ILE A 212 28.91 0.92 -6.08
C ILE A 212 27.95 0.01 -6.87
N ASN A 213 27.98 0.05 -8.21
CA ASN A 213 27.17 -0.86 -9.02
C ASN A 213 27.66 -2.31 -8.91
N LYS A 214 28.98 -2.52 -8.79
CA LYS A 214 29.54 -3.84 -8.51
C LYS A 214 29.08 -4.33 -7.13
N LEU A 215 29.24 -3.52 -6.08
CA LEU A 215 28.76 -3.86 -4.74
C LEU A 215 27.25 -4.19 -4.72
N LEU A 216 26.44 -3.43 -5.46
CA LEU A 216 25.01 -3.72 -5.60
C LEU A 216 24.76 -5.11 -6.21
N SER A 217 25.46 -5.43 -7.31
CA SER A 217 25.36 -6.73 -7.97
C SER A 217 25.82 -7.86 -7.05
N ASP A 218 26.88 -7.64 -6.29
CA ASP A 218 27.44 -8.61 -5.35
C ASP A 218 26.44 -8.89 -4.22
N VAL A 219 25.83 -7.85 -3.62
CA VAL A 219 24.77 -7.98 -2.59
C VAL A 219 23.52 -8.66 -3.15
N GLU A 220 23.09 -8.32 -4.36
CA GLU A 220 21.95 -8.98 -5.01
C GLU A 220 22.22 -10.48 -5.25
N ASN A 221 23.44 -10.83 -5.64
CA ASN A 221 23.85 -12.23 -5.82
C ASN A 221 23.96 -12.97 -4.49
N PHE A 222 24.49 -12.34 -3.44
CA PHE A 222 24.51 -12.90 -2.09
C PHE A 222 23.11 -13.22 -1.59
N ASN A 223 22.17 -12.26 -1.71
CA ASN A 223 20.77 -12.47 -1.36
C ASN A 223 20.14 -13.60 -2.18
N LYS A 224 20.49 -13.71 -3.46
CA LYS A 224 20.03 -14.79 -4.34
C LYS A 224 20.45 -16.15 -3.78
N VAL A 225 21.73 -16.35 -3.52
CA VAL A 225 22.28 -17.61 -3.01
C VAL A 225 21.63 -17.96 -1.67
N LYS A 226 21.50 -17.01 -0.75
CA LYS A 226 20.84 -17.22 0.54
C LYS A 226 19.36 -17.58 0.40
N LYS A 227 18.64 -16.96 -0.54
CA LYS A 227 17.26 -17.33 -0.86
C LYS A 227 17.17 -18.73 -1.45
N GLU A 228 18.07 -19.12 -2.34
CA GLU A 228 18.13 -20.48 -2.91
C GLU A 228 18.44 -21.53 -1.83
N GLU A 229 19.33 -21.23 -0.88
CA GLU A 229 19.60 -22.08 0.29
C GLU A 229 18.32 -22.29 1.12
N VAL A 230 17.59 -21.22 1.45
CA VAL A 230 16.33 -21.31 2.20
C VAL A 230 15.27 -22.13 1.45
N ILE A 231 15.15 -21.95 0.13
CA ILE A 231 14.25 -22.77 -0.70
C ILE A 231 14.62 -24.26 -0.61
N ASN A 232 15.91 -24.58 -0.69
CA ASN A 232 16.35 -25.97 -0.58
C ASN A 232 16.10 -26.54 0.82
N SER A 233 16.33 -25.76 1.88
CA SER A 233 15.98 -26.18 3.24
C SER A 233 14.49 -26.45 3.40
N VAL A 234 13.60 -25.66 2.78
CA VAL A 234 12.16 -25.94 2.78
C VAL A 234 11.82 -27.22 2.01
N LYS A 235 12.49 -27.48 0.87
CA LYS A 235 12.28 -28.71 0.08
C LYS A 235 12.68 -29.99 0.82
N GLU A 236 13.68 -29.90 1.67
CA GLU A 236 14.20 -31.02 2.46
C GLU A 236 13.37 -31.30 3.73
N LEU A 237 12.38 -30.46 4.04
CA LEU A 237 11.49 -30.68 5.17
C LEU A 237 10.64 -31.94 4.98
N ASP A 238 10.45 -32.64 6.09
CA ASP A 238 9.68 -33.88 6.12
C ASP A 238 8.18 -33.61 5.91
N LYS A 239 7.55 -34.41 5.07
CA LYS A 239 6.11 -34.33 4.78
C LYS A 239 5.28 -35.30 5.63
N GLU A 240 5.91 -36.18 6.42
CA GLU A 240 5.20 -37.06 7.35
C GLU A 240 4.87 -36.32 8.66
N ASN A 241 5.79 -35.47 9.15
CA ASN A 241 5.55 -34.61 10.31
C ASN A 241 5.28 -33.15 9.90
N ILE A 242 4.07 -32.92 9.38
CA ILE A 242 3.67 -31.62 8.80
C ILE A 242 3.67 -30.49 9.82
N ASP A 243 3.28 -30.74 11.08
CA ASP A 243 3.23 -29.69 12.10
C ASP A 243 4.62 -29.16 12.48
N GLU A 244 5.61 -30.05 12.66
CA GLU A 244 7.00 -29.65 12.88
C GLU A 244 7.59 -28.94 11.66
N SER A 245 7.29 -29.42 10.46
CA SER A 245 7.74 -28.79 9.21
C SER A 245 7.14 -27.40 9.02
N ILE A 246 5.87 -27.19 9.38
CA ILE A 246 5.25 -25.86 9.34
C ILE A 246 5.88 -24.90 10.34
N ALA A 247 6.22 -25.36 11.56
CA ALA A 247 6.96 -24.54 12.52
C ALA A 247 8.31 -24.07 11.94
N LYS A 248 9.07 -24.97 11.29
CA LYS A 248 10.31 -24.61 10.58
C LYS A 248 10.09 -23.66 9.40
N ILE A 249 9.02 -23.85 8.63
CA ILE A 249 8.64 -22.93 7.54
C ILE A 249 8.40 -21.51 8.07
N HIS A 250 7.81 -21.36 9.26
CA HIS A 250 7.66 -20.04 9.87
C HIS A 250 9.02 -19.39 10.19
N GLU A 251 9.98 -20.15 10.70
CA GLU A 251 11.35 -19.66 10.91
C GLU A 251 12.02 -19.25 9.58
N TYR A 252 11.88 -20.06 8.54
CA TYR A 252 12.40 -19.74 7.21
C TYR A 252 11.72 -18.53 6.57
N LYS A 253 10.42 -18.31 6.80
CA LYS A 253 9.71 -17.08 6.40
C LYS A 253 10.27 -15.85 7.10
N GLU A 254 10.63 -15.94 8.38
CA GLU A 254 11.28 -14.84 9.09
C GLU A 254 12.71 -14.59 8.60
N GLN A 255 13.46 -15.64 8.28
CA GLN A 255 14.77 -15.49 7.62
C GLN A 255 14.62 -14.83 6.24
N TRP A 256 13.66 -15.26 5.43
CA TRP A 256 13.36 -14.70 4.12
C TRP A 256 13.05 -13.20 4.16
N ARG A 257 12.27 -12.76 5.17
CA ARG A 257 11.94 -11.34 5.38
C ARG A 257 13.14 -10.47 5.69
N LYS A 258 14.17 -11.03 6.35
CA LYS A 258 15.43 -10.31 6.65
C LYS A 258 16.33 -10.21 5.43
N LEU A 259 16.23 -11.15 4.49
CA LEU A 259 16.97 -11.10 3.23
C LEU A 259 16.45 -9.97 2.34
N GLY A 260 17.40 -9.28 1.69
CA GLY A 260 17.08 -8.26 0.71
C GLY A 260 16.59 -8.84 -0.62
N PRO A 261 16.20 -7.97 -1.56
CA PRO A 261 15.88 -8.41 -2.91
C PRO A 261 17.13 -8.95 -3.64
N CYS A 262 16.93 -9.91 -4.55
CA CYS A 262 17.98 -10.50 -5.38
C CYS A 262 18.01 -9.94 -6.83
N GLY A 263 17.53 -8.70 -6.99
CA GLY A 263 17.49 -7.98 -8.26
C GLY A 263 16.12 -8.00 -8.94
N ARG A 264 15.78 -6.92 -9.65
CA ARG A 264 14.40 -6.65 -10.15
C ARG A 264 13.81 -7.73 -11.05
N LYS A 265 14.63 -8.45 -11.80
CA LYS A 265 14.17 -9.49 -12.74
C LYS A 265 13.99 -10.84 -12.07
N LEU A 266 14.89 -11.20 -11.15
CA LEU A 266 14.92 -12.53 -10.53
C LEU A 266 14.06 -12.59 -9.28
N ASP A 267 13.91 -11.49 -8.55
CA ASP A 267 13.19 -11.47 -7.27
C ASP A 267 11.75 -12.00 -7.35
N PRO A 268 10.93 -11.65 -8.37
CA PRO A 268 9.58 -12.20 -8.49
C PRO A 268 9.57 -13.72 -8.71
N GLU A 269 10.51 -14.25 -9.48
CA GLU A 269 10.60 -15.68 -9.78
C GLU A 269 11.03 -16.46 -8.53
N VAL A 270 12.05 -15.97 -7.83
CA VAL A 270 12.58 -16.59 -6.61
C VAL A 270 11.56 -16.54 -5.47
N ASN A 271 10.84 -15.42 -5.31
CA ASN A 271 9.76 -15.32 -4.32
C ASN A 271 8.62 -16.29 -4.62
N LYS A 272 8.21 -16.41 -5.89
CA LYS A 272 7.19 -17.37 -6.30
C LYS A 272 7.61 -18.80 -5.99
N GLN A 273 8.86 -19.17 -6.31
CA GLN A 273 9.37 -20.51 -5.99
C GLN A 273 9.30 -20.81 -4.49
N PHE A 274 9.70 -19.88 -3.64
CA PHE A 274 9.62 -20.05 -2.18
C PHE A 274 8.17 -20.18 -1.69
N GLU A 275 7.26 -19.34 -2.19
CA GLU A 275 5.84 -19.40 -1.86
C GLU A 275 5.22 -20.73 -2.30
N ASP A 276 5.50 -21.19 -3.52
CA ASP A 276 5.00 -22.46 -4.05
C ASP A 276 5.48 -23.64 -3.18
N GLN A 277 6.75 -23.66 -2.76
CA GLN A 277 7.27 -24.70 -1.85
C GLN A 277 6.58 -24.65 -0.48
N CYS A 278 6.37 -23.46 0.09
CA CYS A 278 5.67 -23.31 1.37
C CYS A 278 4.21 -23.74 1.28
N ASN A 279 3.53 -23.44 0.16
CA ASN A 279 2.13 -23.76 -0.06
C ASN A 279 1.90 -25.27 -0.17
N GLU A 280 2.89 -26.04 -0.64
CA GLU A 280 2.77 -27.50 -0.71
C GLU A 280 2.49 -28.12 0.68
N PHE A 281 3.20 -27.68 1.72
CA PHE A 281 2.98 -28.16 3.09
C PHE A 281 1.64 -27.72 3.67
N LEU A 282 1.20 -26.49 3.36
CA LEU A 282 -0.11 -26.00 3.79
C LEU A 282 -1.25 -26.80 3.17
N LEU A 283 -1.13 -27.15 1.88
CA LEU A 283 -2.11 -28.00 1.20
C LEU A 283 -2.20 -29.40 1.81
N ILE A 284 -1.07 -29.97 2.25
CA ILE A 284 -1.08 -31.26 2.95
C ILE A 284 -1.79 -31.13 4.30
N LYS A 285 -1.47 -30.10 5.10
CA LYS A 285 -2.13 -29.84 6.39
C LYS A 285 -3.65 -29.65 6.23
N ASP A 286 -4.06 -28.89 5.22
CA ASP A 286 -5.48 -28.65 4.94
C ASP A 286 -6.19 -29.95 4.57
N LYS A 287 -5.53 -30.82 3.79
CA LYS A 287 -6.06 -32.14 3.43
C LYS A 287 -6.20 -33.07 4.65
N GLU A 288 -5.20 -33.12 5.52
CA GLU A 288 -5.26 -33.90 6.77
C GLU A 288 -6.40 -33.42 7.69
N LEU A 289 -6.62 -32.10 7.75
CA LEU A 289 -7.74 -31.51 8.50
C LEU A 289 -9.08 -31.90 7.88
N ASP A 290 -9.21 -31.85 6.56
CA ASP A 290 -10.45 -32.23 5.86
C ASP A 290 -10.75 -33.73 5.99
N GLU A 291 -9.73 -34.59 5.96
CA GLU A 291 -9.87 -36.03 6.24
C GLU A 291 -10.38 -36.27 7.67
N SER A 292 -9.76 -35.63 8.67
CA SER A 292 -10.22 -35.69 10.06
C SER A 292 -11.64 -35.15 10.25
N ARG A 293 -12.01 -34.07 9.54
CA ARG A 293 -13.39 -33.54 9.54
C ARG A 293 -14.38 -34.57 8.99
N GLY A 294 -14.03 -35.27 7.92
CA GLY A 294 -14.84 -36.36 7.37
C GLY A 294 -15.06 -37.49 8.38
N ILE A 295 -14.00 -37.89 9.09
CA ILE A 295 -14.08 -38.89 10.16
C ILE A 295 -14.99 -38.40 11.30
N LEU A 296 -14.84 -37.15 11.73
CA LEU A 296 -15.70 -36.54 12.73
C LEU A 296 -17.17 -36.57 12.32
N GLU A 297 -17.50 -36.24 11.08
CA GLU A 297 -18.88 -36.32 10.59
C GLU A 297 -19.43 -37.75 10.62
N GLY A 298 -18.59 -38.74 10.32
CA GLY A 298 -18.90 -40.15 10.52
C GLY A 298 -19.22 -40.49 11.99
N ILE A 299 -18.36 -40.08 12.93
CA ILE A 299 -18.56 -40.27 14.37
C ILE A 299 -19.88 -39.64 14.83
N LEU A 300 -20.14 -38.39 14.41
CA LEU A 300 -21.36 -37.67 14.76
C LEU A 300 -22.62 -38.36 14.22
N LYS A 301 -22.55 -38.93 13.02
CA LYS A 301 -23.64 -39.71 12.42
C LYS A 301 -23.88 -40.99 13.20
N ASP A 302 -22.84 -41.76 13.49
CA ASP A 302 -22.97 -43.02 14.22
C ASP A 302 -23.48 -42.81 15.66
N LEU A 303 -23.07 -41.71 16.31
CA LEU A 303 -23.61 -41.30 17.62
C LEU A 303 -25.10 -40.98 17.52
N ARG A 304 -25.51 -40.21 16.50
CA ARG A 304 -26.93 -39.85 16.28
C ARG A 304 -27.80 -41.08 16.00
N ASP A 305 -27.26 -42.03 15.22
CA ASP A 305 -27.91 -43.29 14.85
C ASP A 305 -27.88 -44.33 15.98
N LYS A 306 -27.30 -43.99 17.15
CA LYS A 306 -27.11 -44.89 18.31
C LYS A 306 -26.30 -46.15 18.00
N LYS A 307 -25.42 -46.10 16.99
CA LYS A 307 -24.52 -47.22 16.64
C LYS A 307 -23.31 -47.31 17.57
N ILE A 308 -22.93 -46.18 18.18
CA ILE A 308 -21.81 -46.09 19.13
C ILE A 308 -22.27 -45.40 20.41
N ALA A 309 -21.65 -45.73 21.54
CA ALA A 309 -21.89 -45.04 22.80
C ALA A 309 -21.12 -43.70 22.85
N PRO A 310 -21.53 -42.75 23.71
CA PRO A 310 -20.81 -41.49 23.90
C PRO A 310 -19.33 -41.69 24.27
N GLY A 311 -19.01 -42.69 25.11
CA GLY A 311 -17.63 -42.99 25.48
C GLY A 311 -16.77 -43.45 24.29
N ASP A 312 -17.33 -44.29 23.41
CA ASP A 312 -16.64 -44.72 22.19
C ASP A 312 -16.44 -43.55 21.22
N ALA A 313 -17.43 -42.66 21.13
CA ALA A 313 -17.34 -41.45 20.32
C ALA A 313 -16.26 -40.50 20.86
N GLU A 314 -16.13 -40.36 22.18
CA GLU A 314 -15.10 -39.55 22.84
C GLU A 314 -13.69 -40.13 22.59
N GLN A 315 -13.54 -41.45 22.65
CA GLN A 315 -12.27 -42.11 22.32
C GLN A 315 -11.87 -41.88 20.86
N LYS A 316 -12.77 -42.14 19.91
CA LYS A 316 -12.52 -41.91 18.48
C LYS A 316 -12.26 -40.43 18.16
N PHE A 317 -12.90 -39.51 18.89
CA PHE A 317 -12.63 -38.08 18.72
C PHE A 317 -11.25 -37.69 19.28
N ALA A 318 -10.81 -38.29 20.38
CA ALA A 318 -9.50 -38.03 20.97
C ALA A 318 -8.33 -38.46 20.04
N GLU A 319 -8.54 -39.49 19.21
CA GLU A 319 -7.58 -39.90 18.17
C GLU A 319 -7.40 -38.86 17.05
N LEU A 320 -8.36 -37.93 16.89
CA LEU A 320 -8.27 -36.81 15.94
C LEU A 320 -7.52 -35.63 16.59
N GLU A 321 -6.22 -35.80 16.83
CA GLU A 321 -5.37 -34.80 17.51
C GLU A 321 -5.40 -33.43 16.81
N ASN A 322 -5.36 -33.43 15.47
CA ASN A 322 -5.36 -32.21 14.65
C ASN A 322 -6.67 -31.39 14.73
N LEU A 323 -7.75 -31.94 15.29
CA LEU A 323 -9.01 -31.23 15.52
C LEU A 323 -9.20 -30.74 16.96
N GLN A 324 -8.31 -31.09 17.90
CA GLN A 324 -8.49 -30.77 19.32
C GLN A 324 -8.44 -29.26 19.64
N ASP A 325 -7.76 -28.47 18.81
CA ASP A 325 -7.71 -27.01 18.94
C ASP A 325 -8.64 -26.28 17.95
N GLN A 326 -9.43 -27.04 17.19
CA GLN A 326 -10.30 -26.52 16.14
C GLN A 326 -11.73 -26.26 16.65
N PRO A 327 -12.51 -25.35 16.02
CA PRO A 327 -13.88 -25.05 16.45
C PRO A 327 -14.82 -26.27 16.47
N GLU A 328 -14.47 -27.32 15.73
CA GLU A 328 -15.13 -28.62 15.65
C GLU A 328 -15.31 -29.29 17.02
N VAL A 329 -14.42 -29.04 18.00
CA VAL A 329 -14.58 -29.52 19.39
C VAL A 329 -15.91 -29.07 19.98
N LYS A 330 -16.35 -27.84 19.68
CA LYS A 330 -17.63 -27.32 20.18
C LYS A 330 -18.81 -28.06 19.55
N LYS A 331 -18.70 -28.39 18.25
CA LYS A 331 -19.69 -29.19 17.51
C LYS A 331 -19.80 -30.59 18.13
N PHE A 332 -18.66 -31.23 18.42
CA PHE A 332 -18.62 -32.53 19.07
C PHE A 332 -19.22 -32.53 20.48
N LYS A 333 -18.78 -31.61 21.36
CA LYS A 333 -19.32 -31.48 22.72
C LYS A 333 -20.83 -31.24 22.74
N LYS A 334 -21.33 -30.44 21.81
CA LYS A 334 -22.77 -30.21 21.66
C LYS A 334 -23.50 -31.51 21.29
N ALA A 335 -22.98 -32.29 20.35
CA ALA A 335 -23.61 -33.54 19.94
C ALA A 335 -23.68 -34.58 21.08
N ILE A 336 -22.65 -34.67 21.92
CA ILE A 336 -22.66 -35.53 23.11
C ILE A 336 -23.75 -35.09 24.10
N LYS A 337 -23.87 -33.78 24.34
CA LYS A 337 -24.91 -33.22 25.20
C LYS A 337 -26.31 -33.49 24.65
N ASP A 338 -26.53 -33.24 23.36
CA ASP A 338 -27.80 -33.46 22.69
C ASP A 338 -28.20 -34.96 22.74
N TYR A 339 -27.22 -35.86 22.62
CA TYR A 339 -27.44 -37.31 22.78
C TYR A 339 -27.88 -37.68 24.20
N ALA A 340 -27.22 -37.13 25.23
CA ALA A 340 -27.56 -37.38 26.62
C ALA A 340 -28.96 -36.85 26.98
N GLU A 341 -29.31 -35.66 26.50
CA GLU A 341 -30.67 -35.10 26.67
C GLU A 341 -31.71 -35.97 25.97
N LYS A 342 -31.44 -36.45 24.75
CA LYS A 342 -32.34 -37.34 24.04
C LYS A 342 -32.55 -38.68 24.76
N GLN A 343 -31.49 -39.31 25.28
CA GLN A 343 -31.63 -40.53 26.08
C GLN A 343 -32.44 -40.30 27.37
N LYS A 344 -32.22 -39.17 28.06
CA LYS A 344 -33.01 -38.83 29.24
C LYS A 344 -34.49 -38.68 28.90
N ASN A 345 -34.80 -37.98 27.81
CA ASN A 345 -36.16 -37.78 27.34
C ASN A 345 -36.83 -39.10 26.93
N GLU A 346 -36.10 -39.99 26.24
CA GLU A 346 -36.61 -41.33 25.89
C GLU A 346 -36.95 -42.16 27.13
N LYS A 347 -36.08 -42.18 28.15
CA LYS A 347 -36.36 -42.86 29.43
C LYS A 347 -37.57 -42.27 30.16
N VAL A 348 -37.72 -40.95 30.14
CA VAL A 348 -38.91 -40.28 30.71
C VAL A 348 -40.17 -40.70 29.96
N GLN A 349 -40.12 -40.73 28.62
CA GLN A 349 -41.26 -41.18 27.80
C GLN A 349 -41.60 -42.67 28.02
N GLU A 350 -40.60 -43.54 28.19
CA GLU A 350 -40.82 -44.94 28.55
C GLU A 350 -41.49 -45.09 29.92
N LYS A 351 -41.02 -44.36 30.94
CA LYS A 351 -41.66 -44.32 32.27
C LYS A 351 -43.10 -43.85 32.19
N LEU A 352 -43.37 -42.77 31.45
CA LEU A 352 -44.73 -42.26 31.26
C LEU A 352 -45.65 -43.27 30.60
N LYS A 353 -45.13 -44.01 29.61
CA LYS A 353 -45.91 -45.06 28.96
C LYS A 353 -46.35 -46.14 29.94
N ILE A 354 -45.47 -46.54 30.86
CA ILE A 354 -45.82 -47.47 31.95
C ILE A 354 -46.96 -46.91 32.81
N TYR A 355 -46.90 -45.63 33.17
CA TYR A 355 -47.96 -45.00 33.97
C TYR A 355 -49.28 -44.83 33.20
N GLN A 356 -49.20 -44.60 31.88
CA GLN A 356 -50.37 -44.61 31.00
C GLN A 356 -51.00 -46.00 31.01
N ASP A 357 -50.22 -47.05 30.73
CA ASP A 357 -50.69 -48.44 30.71
C ASP A 357 -51.31 -48.87 32.05
N PHE A 358 -50.76 -48.41 33.18
CA PHE A 358 -51.34 -48.58 34.51
C PHE A 358 -52.74 -47.96 34.63
N ILE A 359 -52.87 -46.68 34.32
CA ILE A 359 -54.15 -45.95 34.39
C ILE A 359 -55.18 -46.58 33.46
N GLU A 360 -54.78 -46.97 32.25
CA GLU A 360 -55.68 -47.61 31.30
C GLU A 360 -56.22 -48.93 31.84
N ASN A 361 -55.35 -49.82 32.34
CA ASN A 361 -55.77 -51.10 32.91
C ASN A 361 -56.61 -50.91 34.17
N LEU A 362 -56.28 -49.91 35.00
CA LEU A 362 -57.04 -49.57 36.19
C LEU A 362 -58.48 -49.16 35.86
N VAL A 363 -58.66 -48.26 34.90
CA VAL A 363 -59.99 -47.79 34.48
C VAL A 363 -60.79 -48.91 33.81
N ASP A 364 -60.15 -49.74 32.98
CA ASP A 364 -60.84 -50.77 32.20
C ASP A 364 -61.22 -52.01 33.04
N LYS A 365 -60.36 -52.43 33.98
CA LYS A 365 -60.50 -53.70 34.72
C LYS A 365 -60.75 -53.53 36.22
N GLY A 366 -60.55 -52.34 36.77
CA GLY A 366 -60.60 -52.04 38.20
C GLY A 366 -59.35 -52.48 38.95
N ALA A 367 -59.08 -51.82 40.08
CA ALA A 367 -57.89 -52.01 40.92
C ALA A 367 -57.60 -53.49 41.27
N ALA A 368 -58.63 -54.28 41.58
CA ALA A 368 -58.48 -55.68 41.99
C ALA A 368 -57.93 -56.61 40.89
N LYS A 369 -57.96 -56.19 39.62
CA LYS A 369 -57.53 -56.99 38.46
C LYS A 369 -56.31 -56.41 37.74
N VAL A 370 -55.71 -55.34 38.25
CA VAL A 370 -54.47 -54.79 37.69
C VAL A 370 -53.30 -55.68 38.12
N SER A 371 -52.42 -56.05 37.17
CA SER A 371 -51.22 -56.81 37.49
C SER A 371 -50.32 -55.99 38.42
N LYS A 372 -49.74 -56.63 39.45
CA LYS A 372 -48.78 -55.99 40.36
C LYS A 372 -47.58 -55.38 39.63
N GLU A 373 -47.24 -55.90 38.44
CA GLU A 373 -46.15 -55.43 37.60
C GLU A 373 -46.42 -54.07 36.93
N LEU A 374 -47.70 -53.70 36.78
CA LEU A 374 -48.10 -52.40 36.22
C LEU A 374 -48.21 -51.30 37.28
N VAL A 375 -48.19 -51.66 38.57
CA VAL A 375 -48.28 -50.68 39.65
C VAL A 375 -46.97 -49.91 39.72
N PRO A 376 -46.99 -48.56 39.68
CA PRO A 376 -45.76 -47.78 39.79
C PRO A 376 -45.02 -48.06 41.10
N SER A 377 -43.71 -48.27 41.02
CA SER A 377 -42.89 -48.70 42.17
C SER A 377 -42.83 -47.71 43.32
N PHE A 378 -43.16 -46.44 43.08
CA PHE A 378 -43.23 -45.40 44.12
C PHE A 378 -44.52 -45.46 44.95
N VAL A 379 -45.51 -46.28 44.56
CA VAL A 379 -46.74 -46.48 45.33
C VAL A 379 -46.41 -47.34 46.55
N ASN A 380 -46.25 -46.70 47.70
CA ASN A 380 -45.87 -47.34 48.95
C ASN A 380 -46.95 -47.17 50.01
N GLY A 381 -47.57 -48.29 50.42
CA GLY A 381 -48.53 -48.35 51.52
C GLY A 381 -49.99 -48.18 51.08
N GLU A 382 -50.89 -48.75 51.88
CA GLU A 382 -52.34 -48.59 51.68
C GLU A 382 -52.81 -47.21 52.20
N PRO A 383 -53.72 -46.54 51.49
CA PRO A 383 -54.28 -45.27 51.96
C PRO A 383 -55.07 -45.47 53.25
N LYS A 384 -55.03 -44.46 54.13
CA LYS A 384 -55.75 -44.46 55.42
C LYS A 384 -57.25 -44.69 55.25
N ASN A 385 -57.82 -44.18 54.15
CA ASN A 385 -59.23 -44.33 53.78
C ASN A 385 -59.33 -44.91 52.37
N LYS A 386 -59.97 -46.07 52.23
CA LYS A 386 -60.26 -46.65 50.91
C LYS A 386 -61.45 -45.94 50.28
N MET A 387 -61.30 -45.54 49.03
CA MET A 387 -62.33 -44.80 48.27
C MET A 387 -62.74 -45.55 46.99
N ASP A 388 -63.85 -45.13 46.38
CA ASP A 388 -64.28 -45.64 45.08
C ASP A 388 -63.31 -45.17 43.98
N LEU A 389 -63.14 -45.96 42.91
CA LEU A 389 -62.33 -45.58 41.75
C LEU A 389 -62.85 -44.30 41.08
N ASN A 390 -64.16 -44.05 41.09
CA ASN A 390 -64.72 -42.78 40.61
C ASN A 390 -64.24 -41.60 41.46
N GLU A 391 -64.23 -41.77 42.79
CA GLU A 391 -63.76 -40.75 43.72
C GLU A 391 -62.26 -40.51 43.60
N ALA A 392 -61.44 -41.57 43.56
CA ALA A 392 -60.00 -41.47 43.36
C ALA A 392 -59.65 -40.80 42.03
N SER A 393 -60.36 -41.15 40.96
CA SER A 393 -60.20 -40.57 39.63
C SER A 393 -60.54 -39.07 39.62
N ILE A 394 -61.68 -38.68 40.20
CA ILE A 394 -62.11 -37.28 40.27
C ILE A 394 -61.09 -36.44 41.07
N ARG A 395 -60.63 -36.94 42.22
CA ARG A 395 -59.61 -36.26 43.04
C ARG A 395 -58.29 -36.09 42.28
N PHE A 396 -57.83 -37.12 41.57
CA PHE A 396 -56.61 -37.02 40.74
C PHE A 396 -56.76 -36.02 39.58
N GLN A 397 -57.90 -36.01 38.89
CA GLN A 397 -58.19 -35.03 37.84
C GLN A 397 -58.19 -33.58 38.37
N MET A 398 -58.81 -33.37 39.55
CA MET A 398 -58.82 -32.06 40.22
C MET A 398 -57.42 -31.63 40.67
N PHE A 399 -56.61 -32.56 41.19
CA PHE A 399 -55.22 -32.32 41.55
C PHE A 399 -54.40 -31.86 40.34
N ALA A 400 -54.60 -32.49 39.17
CA ALA A 400 -54.00 -32.06 37.92
C ALA A 400 -54.55 -30.73 37.37
N GLY A 401 -55.47 -30.06 38.08
CA GLY A 401 -56.08 -28.80 37.64
C GLY A 401 -56.95 -28.97 36.38
N LEU A 402 -57.63 -30.10 36.25
CA LEU A 402 -58.66 -30.33 35.24
C LEU A 402 -60.05 -30.21 35.86
N ASP A 403 -61.05 -29.90 35.02
CA ASP A 403 -62.45 -30.04 35.43
C ASP A 403 -62.80 -31.53 35.46
N PRO A 404 -63.14 -32.12 36.61
CA PRO A 404 -63.25 -33.56 36.76
C PRO A 404 -64.47 -34.14 36.02
N ILE A 405 -64.22 -35.21 35.29
CA ILE A 405 -65.20 -36.03 34.61
C ILE A 405 -65.53 -37.25 35.48
N GLY A 406 -66.82 -37.45 35.74
CA GLY A 406 -67.35 -38.56 36.54
C GLY A 406 -68.83 -38.36 36.85
N PRO A 407 -69.46 -39.23 37.65
CA PRO A 407 -70.86 -39.08 38.05
C PRO A 407 -71.12 -37.73 38.74
N LYS A 408 -72.11 -36.97 38.25
CA LYS A 408 -72.36 -35.56 38.66
C LYS A 408 -72.49 -35.37 40.18
N GLU A 409 -73.13 -36.32 40.86
CA GLU A 409 -73.33 -36.29 42.31
C GLU A 409 -71.99 -36.43 43.05
N ILE A 410 -71.13 -37.36 42.62
CA ILE A 410 -69.81 -37.59 43.21
C ILE A 410 -68.88 -36.41 42.93
N VAL A 411 -68.91 -35.87 41.70
CA VAL A 411 -68.14 -34.67 41.33
C VAL A 411 -68.50 -33.47 42.20
N SER A 412 -69.79 -33.21 42.40
CA SER A 412 -70.27 -32.07 43.19
C SER A 412 -69.88 -32.20 44.66
N LYS A 413 -70.00 -33.42 45.21
CA LYS A 413 -69.59 -33.74 46.59
C LYS A 413 -68.10 -33.51 46.80
N ILE A 414 -67.25 -34.07 45.94
CA ILE A 414 -65.79 -33.94 46.06
C ILE A 414 -65.35 -32.49 45.85
N LYS A 415 -65.94 -31.77 44.88
CA LYS A 415 -65.65 -30.33 44.69
C LYS A 415 -65.92 -29.53 45.97
N PHE A 416 -67.00 -29.82 46.68
CA PHE A 416 -67.34 -29.16 47.94
C PHE A 416 -66.36 -29.54 49.08
N GLU A 417 -65.99 -30.82 49.19
CA GLU A 417 -65.00 -31.29 50.18
C GLU A 417 -63.61 -30.67 49.95
N GLU A 418 -63.12 -30.68 48.71
CA GLU A 418 -61.83 -30.09 48.34
C GLU A 418 -61.79 -28.57 48.52
N LEU A 419 -62.92 -27.88 48.32
CA LEU A 419 -63.05 -26.45 48.64
C LEU A 419 -62.94 -26.21 50.15
N LYS A 420 -63.54 -27.07 50.98
CA LYS A 420 -63.45 -26.98 52.45
C LYS A 420 -62.03 -27.23 52.95
N ASN A 421 -61.34 -28.22 52.38
CA ASN A 421 -59.97 -28.58 52.77
C ASN A 421 -58.92 -27.56 52.28
N ARG A 422 -59.17 -26.87 51.16
CA ARG A 422 -58.27 -25.83 50.61
C ARG A 422 -58.00 -24.67 51.56
N PHE A 423 -58.89 -24.39 52.50
CA PHE A 423 -58.70 -23.36 53.52
C PHE A 423 -57.87 -23.83 54.73
N ALA A 424 -57.59 -25.13 54.85
CA ALA A 424 -56.99 -25.73 56.04
C ALA A 424 -55.50 -26.10 55.89
N GLU A 425 -55.00 -26.35 54.68
CA GLU A 425 -53.62 -26.81 54.44
C GLU A 425 -52.68 -25.67 53.99
N LYS A 426 -51.63 -25.40 54.77
CA LYS A 426 -50.48 -24.54 54.38
C LYS A 426 -49.25 -25.43 54.19
N ASP A 427 -48.54 -25.26 53.09
CA ASP A 427 -47.40 -26.05 52.61
C ASP A 427 -47.70 -27.51 52.25
N VAL A 428 -48.16 -27.70 51.01
CA VAL A 428 -48.41 -29.01 50.42
C VAL A 428 -47.27 -29.37 49.47
N ASN A 429 -46.53 -30.44 49.80
CA ASN A 429 -45.59 -31.05 48.88
C ASN A 429 -46.36 -31.73 47.73
N GLN A 430 -46.23 -31.18 46.52
CA GLN A 430 -46.95 -31.66 45.33
C GLN A 430 -46.50 -33.07 44.90
N GLU A 431 -45.23 -33.42 45.12
CA GLU A 431 -44.68 -34.74 44.78
C GLU A 431 -45.29 -35.83 45.69
N GLU A 432 -45.40 -35.55 46.99
CA GLU A 432 -46.06 -36.43 47.96
C GLU A 432 -47.55 -36.62 47.63
N LYS A 433 -48.24 -35.55 47.22
CA LYS A 433 -49.66 -35.66 46.82
C LYS A 433 -49.86 -36.48 45.56
N VAL A 434 -48.97 -36.40 44.57
CA VAL A 434 -49.05 -37.29 43.39
C VAL A 434 -48.94 -38.74 43.82
N ILE A 435 -47.99 -39.08 44.68
CA ILE A 435 -47.83 -40.43 45.22
C ILE A 435 -49.10 -40.88 45.96
N GLU A 436 -49.68 -40.01 46.79
CA GLU A 436 -50.93 -40.28 47.50
C GLU A 436 -52.10 -40.55 46.53
N HIS A 437 -52.24 -39.76 45.46
CA HIS A 437 -53.27 -39.99 44.45
C HIS A 437 -53.07 -41.33 43.73
N PHE A 438 -51.84 -41.70 43.39
CA PHE A 438 -51.55 -43.01 42.81
C PHE A 438 -51.82 -44.16 43.78
N ALA A 439 -51.56 -44.00 45.08
CA ALA A 439 -51.95 -44.98 46.10
C ALA A 439 -53.48 -45.12 46.19
N ASN A 440 -54.21 -44.00 46.23
CA ASN A 440 -55.67 -43.98 46.25
C ASN A 440 -56.27 -44.66 45.00
N LEU A 441 -55.68 -44.44 43.83
CA LEU A 441 -56.06 -45.12 42.59
C LEU A 441 -55.79 -46.63 42.66
N THR A 442 -54.60 -47.03 43.13
CA THR A 442 -54.16 -48.43 43.22
C THR A 442 -55.03 -49.26 44.17
N TYR A 443 -55.46 -48.69 45.29
CA TYR A 443 -56.27 -49.38 46.32
C TYR A 443 -57.76 -49.03 46.26
N SER A 444 -58.21 -48.42 45.17
CA SER A 444 -59.61 -48.05 44.98
C SER A 444 -60.54 -49.26 44.89
N LYS A 445 -61.82 -49.05 45.17
CA LYS A 445 -62.87 -50.06 45.09
C LYS A 445 -63.86 -49.74 43.97
N ASN A 446 -64.60 -50.76 43.54
CA ASN A 446 -65.64 -50.67 42.50
C ASN A 446 -65.11 -50.34 41.10
N LEU A 447 -65.95 -50.59 40.10
CA LEU A 447 -65.66 -50.29 38.70
C LEU A 447 -66.29 -48.96 38.30
N ILE A 448 -65.65 -48.24 37.41
CA ILE A 448 -66.26 -47.10 36.72
C ILE A 448 -67.39 -47.62 35.82
N ASN A 449 -68.54 -46.94 35.83
CA ASN A 449 -69.68 -47.33 35.00
C ASN A 449 -69.33 -47.24 33.50
N LYS A 450 -69.79 -48.22 32.71
CA LYS A 450 -69.46 -48.37 31.29
C LYS A 450 -69.80 -47.14 30.44
N GLU A 451 -70.86 -46.41 30.80
CA GLU A 451 -71.32 -45.22 30.07
C GLU A 451 -70.31 -44.06 30.09
N ASN A 452 -69.53 -43.92 31.17
CA ASN A 452 -68.56 -42.81 31.34
C ASN A 452 -67.10 -43.25 31.22
N LEU A 453 -66.85 -44.55 30.98
CA LEU A 453 -65.54 -45.18 31.03
C LEU A 453 -64.53 -44.54 30.06
N SER A 454 -64.93 -44.27 28.81
CA SER A 454 -64.04 -43.68 27.80
C SER A 454 -63.61 -42.25 28.14
N ASP A 455 -64.54 -41.44 28.64
CA ASP A 455 -64.27 -40.04 28.96
C ASP A 455 -63.45 -39.90 30.24
N VAL A 456 -63.72 -40.74 31.24
CA VAL A 456 -62.90 -40.83 32.46
C VAL A 456 -61.48 -41.30 32.11
N LYS A 457 -61.32 -42.31 31.26
CA LYS A 457 -60.00 -42.78 30.78
C LYS A 457 -59.22 -41.65 30.11
N LYS A 458 -59.83 -40.91 29.18
CA LYS A 458 -59.20 -39.75 28.53
C LYS A 458 -58.84 -38.65 29.53
N ALA A 459 -59.71 -38.36 30.50
CA ALA A 459 -59.45 -37.34 31.51
C ALA A 459 -58.28 -37.74 32.45
N MET A 460 -58.21 -39.01 32.84
CA MET A 460 -57.13 -39.56 33.65
C MET A 460 -55.77 -39.52 32.93
N LEU A 461 -55.72 -39.84 31.63
CA LEU A 461 -54.49 -39.72 30.84
C LEU A 461 -54.07 -38.27 30.63
N ARG A 462 -55.02 -37.34 30.48
CA ARG A 462 -54.74 -35.90 30.46
C ARG A 462 -54.22 -35.41 31.81
N ALA A 463 -54.77 -35.92 32.91
CA ALA A 463 -54.33 -35.61 34.26
C ALA A 463 -52.88 -36.07 34.46
N LEU A 464 -52.56 -37.31 34.08
CA LEU A 464 -51.21 -37.88 34.11
C LEU A 464 -50.20 -36.99 33.36
N LYS A 465 -50.55 -36.56 32.15
CA LYS A 465 -49.68 -35.68 31.36
C LYS A 465 -49.45 -34.32 32.01
N LYS A 466 -50.45 -33.76 32.71
CA LYS A 466 -50.30 -32.49 33.44
C LYS A 466 -49.42 -32.60 34.68
N VAL A 467 -49.34 -33.78 35.29
CA VAL A 467 -48.53 -34.03 36.48
C VAL A 467 -47.20 -34.72 36.17
N GLU A 468 -46.84 -34.86 34.89
CA GLU A 468 -45.62 -35.55 34.43
C GLU A 468 -44.35 -35.06 35.14
N THR A 469 -44.23 -33.75 35.35
CA THR A 469 -43.06 -33.14 36.01
C THR A 469 -42.98 -33.41 37.51
N LEU A 470 -44.06 -33.90 38.11
CA LEU A 470 -44.16 -34.24 39.53
C LEU A 470 -43.99 -35.76 39.76
N LEU A 471 -43.82 -36.55 38.69
CA LEU A 471 -43.66 -38.00 38.78
C LEU A 471 -42.18 -38.38 39.03
N PRO A 472 -41.91 -39.39 39.89
CA PRO A 472 -40.54 -39.86 40.19
C PRO A 472 -39.74 -40.51 39.02
#